data_AF-D3KSW2-F1
#
_entry.id   AF-D3KSW2-F1
#
_cell.length_a   1.000
_cell.length_b   1.000
_cell.length_c   1.000
_cell.angle_alpha   90.00
_cell.angle_beta   90.00
_cell.angle_gamma   90.00
#
_symmetry.space_group_name_H-M   'P 1'
#
loop_
_entity.id
_entity.type
_entity.pdbx_description
1 polymer ?
#
loop_
_entity_poly.entity_id
_entity_poly.type
_entity_poly.pdbx_seq_one_letter_code
_entity_poly.pdbx_strand_id
1 'polypeptide(L)'
;ALQKDLGIDTPCMTTSFRDRFKLTYHVGFLPSLWMFHATPSCRRLMTSCDDLASIFMSIVDAAALRLASIPGLSAEQHSVLDVLVKVDRTVALSMVFDMLLVGVDSPSSGSTGVLDCLCNDPDKQARLREELRSILPI
;
A
#
# COMPACT_ATOMS: atom_id res chain seq x y z
N ALA A 1 19.32 4.99 -3.21
CA ALA A 1 18.65 6.02 -4.01
C ALA A 1 17.13 5.89 -3.86
N LEU A 2 16.53 4.76 -4.28
CA LEU A 2 15.09 4.44 -4.14
C LEU A 2 14.46 4.70 -2.76
N GLN A 3 15.16 4.36 -1.68
CA GLN A 3 14.64 4.54 -0.31
C GLN A 3 14.61 6.02 0.13
N LYS A 4 15.37 6.89 -0.54
CA LYS A 4 15.50 8.31 -0.22
C LYS A 4 14.44 9.15 -0.94
N ASP A 5 14.08 8.77 -2.17
CA ASP A 5 12.96 9.38 -2.92
C ASP A 5 11.61 8.94 -2.34
N LEU A 6 11.46 7.66 -1.96
CA LEU A 6 10.23 7.16 -1.34
C LEU A 6 9.89 7.88 -0.02
N GLY A 7 10.92 8.31 0.74
CA GLY A 7 10.76 9.02 2.02
C GLY A 7 10.25 10.45 1.90
N ILE A 8 10.47 11.12 0.77
CA ILE A 8 9.93 12.47 0.49
C ILE A 8 8.47 12.38 0.00
N ASP A 9 8.13 11.30 -0.71
CA ASP A 9 6.78 11.06 -1.24
C ASP A 9 5.82 10.36 -0.24
N THR A 10 6.34 9.80 0.86
CA THR A 10 5.52 9.06 1.85
C THR A 10 4.38 9.89 2.45
N PRO A 11 4.57 11.15 2.87
CA PRO A 11 3.49 11.96 3.42
C PRO A 11 2.41 12.27 2.37
N CYS A 12 2.83 12.64 1.16
CA CYS A 12 1.92 12.92 0.03
C CYS A 12 1.11 11.68 -0.37
N MET A 13 1.76 10.52 -0.39
CA MET A 13 1.14 9.25 -0.71
C MET A 13 0.08 8.89 0.34
N THR A 14 0.42 8.96 1.64
CA THR A 14 -0.52 8.65 2.73
C THR A 14 -1.72 9.60 2.79
N THR A 15 -1.53 10.90 2.52
CA THR A 15 -2.64 11.86 2.42
C THR A 15 -3.54 11.56 1.22
N SER A 16 -2.95 11.26 0.05
CA SER A 16 -3.69 10.93 -1.16
C SER A 16 -4.51 9.64 -0.99
N PHE A 17 -3.96 8.64 -0.30
CA PHE A 17 -4.68 7.41 0.05
C PHE A 17 -5.87 7.68 0.97
N ARG A 18 -5.65 8.43 2.05
CA ARG A 18 -6.71 8.77 3.01
C ARG A 18 -7.85 9.55 2.34
N ASP A 19 -7.52 10.51 1.48
CA ASP A 19 -8.50 11.31 0.76
C ASP A 19 -9.26 10.47 -0.25
N ARG A 20 -8.59 9.58 -0.98
CA ARG A 20 -9.23 8.61 -1.88
C ARG A 20 -10.20 7.70 -1.13
N PHE A 21 -9.83 7.12 0.01
CA PHE A 21 -10.73 6.26 0.81
C PHE A 21 -11.99 7.02 1.25
N LYS A 22 -11.83 8.24 1.77
CA LYS A 22 -12.96 9.09 2.19
C LYS A 22 -13.87 9.46 1.02
N LEU A 23 -13.30 9.90 -0.10
CA LEU A 23 -14.09 10.29 -1.27
C LEU A 23 -14.75 9.11 -1.95
N THR A 24 -14.12 7.93 -1.96
CA THR A 24 -14.73 6.70 -2.48
C THR A 24 -15.98 6.33 -1.68
N TYR A 25 -15.94 6.47 -0.36
CA TYR A 25 -17.12 6.27 0.49
C TYR A 25 -18.24 7.28 0.15
N HIS A 26 -17.90 8.58 0.04
CA HIS A 26 -18.88 9.64 -0.24
C HIS A 26 -19.46 9.64 -1.66
N VAL A 27 -18.65 9.30 -2.66
CA VAL A 27 -19.03 9.37 -4.07
C VAL A 27 -19.56 8.04 -4.57
N GLY A 28 -18.93 6.93 -4.16
CA GLY A 28 -19.20 5.58 -4.67
C GLY A 28 -20.16 4.73 -3.84
N PHE A 29 -20.14 4.85 -2.51
CA PHE A 29 -21.02 4.04 -1.63
C PHE A 29 -22.32 4.76 -1.23
N LEU A 30 -22.25 6.07 -1.00
CA LEU A 30 -23.44 6.88 -0.72
C LEU A 30 -24.16 7.25 -2.03
N PRO A 31 -25.50 7.39 -2.03
CA PRO A 31 -26.22 7.91 -3.19
C PRO A 31 -25.74 9.33 -3.48
N SER A 32 -24.94 9.47 -4.53
CA SER A 32 -24.32 10.74 -4.90
C SER A 32 -24.66 11.10 -6.35
N LEU A 33 -24.77 12.40 -6.64
CA LEU A 33 -25.14 12.92 -7.97
C LEU A 33 -24.03 12.77 -9.02
N TRP A 34 -22.94 12.05 -8.70
CA TRP A 34 -21.75 11.94 -9.55
C TRP A 34 -22.01 11.33 -10.92
N MET A 35 -22.97 10.38 -11.02
CA MET A 35 -23.36 9.78 -12.30
C MET A 35 -24.08 10.76 -13.24
N PHE A 36 -24.69 11.82 -12.69
CA PHE A 36 -25.42 12.83 -13.47
C PHE A 36 -24.60 14.10 -13.71
N HIS A 37 -23.74 14.47 -12.76
CA HIS A 37 -22.86 15.62 -12.90
C HIS A 37 -21.56 15.40 -12.15
N ALA A 38 -20.43 15.71 -12.80
CA ALA A 38 -19.12 15.65 -12.15
C ALA A 38 -19.07 16.67 -11.01
N THR A 39 -19.32 16.20 -9.80
CA THR A 39 -19.24 17.02 -8.59
C THR A 39 -17.78 17.38 -8.29
N PRO A 40 -17.51 18.47 -7.56
CA PRO A 40 -16.16 18.82 -7.13
C PRO A 40 -15.46 17.66 -6.38
N SER A 41 -16.22 16.86 -5.62
CA SER A 41 -15.74 15.66 -4.95
C SER A 41 -15.34 14.56 -5.93
N CYS A 42 -16.10 14.34 -7.01
CA CYS A 42 -15.71 13.38 -8.05
C CYS A 42 -14.42 13.82 -8.76
N ARG A 43 -14.27 15.12 -9.08
CA ARG A 43 -13.03 15.64 -9.67
C ARG A 43 -11.82 15.46 -8.76
N ARG A 44 -11.98 15.77 -7.47
CA ARG A 44 -10.93 15.54 -6.46
C ARG A 44 -10.54 14.06 -6.37
N LEU A 45 -11.50 13.14 -6.44
CA LEU A 45 -11.23 11.69 -6.41
C LEU A 45 -10.37 11.28 -7.60
N MET A 46 -10.71 11.76 -8.80
CA MET A 46 -9.93 11.48 -10.02
C MET A 46 -8.51 12.01 -9.89
N THR A 47 -8.32 13.26 -9.43
CA THR A 47 -6.99 13.83 -9.20
C THR A 47 -6.16 12.99 -8.21
N SER A 48 -6.73 12.60 -7.07
CA SER A 48 -6.01 11.74 -6.11
C SER A 48 -5.69 10.36 -6.67
N CYS A 49 -6.53 9.81 -7.55
CA CYS A 49 -6.24 8.57 -8.26
C CYS A 49 -5.12 8.75 -9.29
N ASP A 50 -5.09 9.88 -10.01
CA ASP A 50 -4.03 10.21 -10.98
C ASP A 50 -2.69 10.39 -10.30
N ASP A 51 -2.64 11.10 -9.17
CA ASP A 51 -1.44 11.28 -8.35
C ASP A 51 -0.88 9.92 -7.88
N LEU A 52 -1.76 9.04 -7.39
CA LEU A 52 -1.38 7.70 -6.96
C LEU A 52 -0.97 6.80 -8.13
N ALA A 53 -1.63 6.91 -9.29
CA ALA A 53 -1.23 6.19 -10.49
C ALA A 53 0.17 6.59 -10.96
N SER A 54 0.49 7.88 -10.91
CA SER A 54 1.84 8.40 -11.22
C SER A 54 2.92 7.80 -10.31
N ILE A 55 2.64 7.74 -9.00
CA ILE A 55 3.53 7.08 -8.02
C ILE A 55 3.67 5.59 -8.32
N PHE A 56 2.58 4.88 -8.64
CA PHE A 56 2.66 3.44 -8.91
C PHE A 56 3.40 3.13 -10.20
N MET A 57 3.23 3.96 -11.23
CA MET A 57 4.00 3.85 -12.46
C MET A 57 5.50 4.00 -12.19
N SER A 58 5.91 4.96 -11.34
CA SER A 58 7.32 5.13 -11.00
C SER A 58 7.90 3.93 -10.24
N ILE A 59 7.11 3.29 -9.36
CA ILE A 59 7.49 2.06 -8.65
C ILE A 59 7.67 0.90 -9.64
N VAL A 60 6.74 0.73 -10.57
CA VAL A 60 6.80 -0.30 -11.62
C VAL A 60 8.01 -0.09 -12.51
N ASP A 61 8.29 1.16 -12.91
CA ASP A 61 9.43 1.49 -13.76
C ASP A 61 10.76 1.29 -13.05
N ALA A 62 10.84 1.65 -11.77
CA ALA A 62 12.01 1.36 -10.95
C ALA A 62 12.26 -0.14 -10.80
N ALA A 63 11.20 -0.95 -10.65
CA ALA A 63 11.30 -2.41 -10.61
C ALA A 63 11.78 -2.97 -11.96
N ALA A 64 11.26 -2.48 -13.08
CA ALA A 64 11.70 -2.88 -14.42
C ALA A 64 13.18 -2.55 -14.67
N LEU A 65 13.63 -1.35 -14.31
CA LEU A 65 15.03 -0.93 -14.44
C LEU A 65 15.97 -1.74 -13.54
N ARG A 66 15.55 -2.04 -12.31
CA ARG A 66 16.31 -2.89 -11.39
C ARG A 66 16.46 -4.31 -11.94
N LEU A 67 15.39 -4.85 -12.52
CA LEU A 67 15.41 -6.18 -13.12
C LEU A 67 16.33 -6.24 -14.35
N ALA A 68 16.35 -5.18 -15.18
CA ALA A 68 17.22 -5.09 -16.35
C ALA A 68 18.71 -4.92 -15.98
N SER A 69 19.02 -4.33 -14.82
CA SER A 69 20.40 -4.02 -14.40
C SER A 69 21.10 -5.13 -13.61
N ILE A 70 20.38 -6.17 -13.17
CA ILE A 70 20.96 -7.31 -12.43
C ILE A 70 20.81 -8.61 -13.25
N PRO A 71 21.75 -8.90 -14.17
CA PRO A 71 21.73 -10.17 -14.90
C PRO A 71 22.05 -11.32 -13.94
N GLY A 72 21.12 -12.27 -13.80
CA GLY A 72 21.37 -13.55 -13.09
C GLY A 72 20.73 -13.73 -11.72
N LEU A 73 19.73 -12.92 -11.32
CA LEU A 73 18.91 -13.26 -10.13
C LEU A 73 18.29 -14.65 -10.32
N SER A 74 18.45 -15.53 -9.33
CA SER A 74 17.73 -16.81 -9.35
C SER A 74 16.23 -16.56 -9.26
N ALA A 75 15.42 -17.49 -9.77
CA ALA A 75 13.96 -17.35 -9.73
C ALA A 75 13.42 -17.14 -8.30
N GLU A 76 14.13 -17.65 -7.29
CA GLU A 76 13.81 -17.53 -5.86
C GLU A 76 14.07 -16.13 -5.28
N GLN A 77 14.86 -15.30 -5.96
CA GLN A 77 15.19 -13.94 -5.52
C GLN A 77 14.30 -12.87 -6.17
N HIS A 78 13.42 -13.25 -7.09
CA HIS A 78 12.50 -12.31 -7.72
C HIS A 78 11.36 -11.93 -6.77
N SER A 79 11.14 -10.62 -6.61
CA SER A 79 9.92 -10.12 -5.97
C SER A 79 8.70 -10.48 -6.82
N VAL A 80 7.52 -10.59 -6.20
CA VAL A 80 6.24 -10.75 -6.90
C VAL A 80 6.10 -9.67 -7.99
N LEU A 81 6.54 -8.44 -7.71
CA LEU A 81 6.51 -7.35 -8.68
C LEU A 81 7.44 -7.62 -9.88
N ASP A 82 8.62 -8.20 -9.66
CA ASP A 82 9.57 -8.50 -10.74
C ASP A 82 9.02 -9.57 -11.70
N VAL A 83 8.31 -10.55 -11.15
CA VAL A 83 7.63 -11.58 -11.94
C VAL A 83 6.50 -10.96 -12.76
N LEU A 84 5.68 -10.09 -12.15
CA LEU A 84 4.53 -9.47 -12.82
C LEU A 84 4.97 -8.49 -13.91
N VAL A 85 6.02 -7.70 -13.68
CA VAL A 85 6.58 -6.77 -14.67
C VAL A 85 7.05 -7.50 -15.93
N LYS A 86 7.58 -8.72 -15.82
CA LYS A 86 7.95 -9.55 -16.98
C LYS A 86 6.74 -10.03 -17.78
N VAL A 87 5.61 -10.25 -17.12
CA VAL A 87 4.38 -10.78 -17.75
C VAL A 87 3.64 -9.64 -18.45
N ASP A 88 3.22 -8.64 -17.69
CA ASP A 88 2.43 -7.52 -18.21
C ASP A 88 2.53 -6.30 -17.28
N ARG A 89 2.89 -5.14 -17.84
CA ARG A 89 3.08 -3.90 -17.08
C ARG A 89 1.78 -3.36 -16.49
N THR A 90 0.65 -3.53 -17.18
CA THR A 90 -0.68 -3.14 -16.69
C THR A 90 -1.09 -4.02 -15.51
N VAL A 91 -0.83 -5.33 -15.59
CA VAL A 91 -1.09 -6.25 -14.47
C VAL A 91 -0.21 -5.88 -13.27
N ALA A 92 1.08 -5.62 -13.50
CA ALA A 92 1.98 -5.16 -12.44
C ALA A 92 1.49 -3.85 -11.78
N LEU A 93 1.00 -2.90 -12.57
CA LEU A 93 0.44 -1.64 -12.07
C LEU A 93 -0.82 -1.87 -11.22
N SER A 94 -1.74 -2.73 -11.69
CA SER A 94 -2.94 -3.08 -10.92
C SER A 94 -2.60 -3.78 -9.60
N MET A 95 -1.57 -4.63 -9.60
CA MET A 95 -1.13 -5.29 -8.37
C MET A 95 -0.53 -4.30 -7.38
N VAL A 96 0.32 -3.36 -7.83
CA VAL A 96 0.88 -2.31 -6.94
C VAL A 96 -0.23 -1.47 -6.34
N PHE A 97 -1.23 -1.13 -7.16
CA PHE A 97 -2.42 -0.40 -6.72
C PHE A 97 -3.18 -1.15 -5.62
N ASP A 98 -3.47 -2.43 -5.83
CA ASP A 98 -4.20 -3.27 -4.86
C ASP A 98 -3.40 -3.49 -3.57
N MET A 99 -2.10 -3.80 -3.70
CA MET A 99 -1.21 -4.01 -2.55
C MET A 99 -1.11 -2.77 -1.67
N LEU A 100 -1.03 -1.58 -2.26
CA LEU A 100 -0.89 -0.35 -1.48
C LEU A 100 -2.24 0.16 -0.94
N LEU A 101 -3.35 -0.07 -1.65
CA LEU A 101 -4.67 0.27 -1.12
C LEU A 101 -5.05 -0.58 0.08
N VAL A 102 -4.91 -1.90 -0.01
CA VAL A 102 -5.31 -2.81 1.07
C VAL A 102 -4.22 -2.87 2.15
N GLY A 103 -2.95 -2.84 1.76
CA GLY A 103 -1.81 -3.15 2.63
C GLY A 103 -1.34 -2.03 3.55
N VAL A 104 -1.80 -0.78 3.36
CA VAL A 104 -1.38 0.34 4.20
C VAL A 104 -2.33 0.55 5.39
N ASP A 105 -3.60 0.86 5.13
CA ASP A 105 -4.52 1.28 6.19
C ASP A 105 -5.06 0.10 7.04
N SER A 106 -5.32 -1.07 6.43
CA SER A 106 -5.91 -2.20 7.14
C SER A 106 -4.93 -2.90 8.09
N PRO A 107 -3.68 -3.23 7.69
CA PRO A 107 -2.70 -3.82 8.61
C PRO A 107 -2.26 -2.86 9.70
N SER A 108 -2.18 -1.55 9.40
CA SER A 108 -1.87 -0.52 10.40
C SER A 108 -2.95 -0.48 11.49
N SER A 109 -4.22 -0.32 11.11
CA SER A 109 -5.33 -0.30 12.06
C SER A 109 -5.50 -1.63 12.81
N GLY A 110 -5.32 -2.77 12.14
CA GLY A 110 -5.31 -4.09 12.76
C GLY A 110 -4.20 -4.23 13.81
N SER A 111 -2.97 -3.85 13.47
CA SER A 111 -1.84 -3.89 14.39
C SER A 111 -2.05 -2.97 15.59
N THR A 112 -2.57 -1.76 15.36
CA THR A 112 -2.93 -0.84 16.44
C THR A 112 -4.01 -1.44 17.35
N GLY A 113 -5.04 -2.08 16.79
CA GLY A 113 -6.08 -2.75 17.57
C GLY A 113 -5.56 -3.91 18.42
N VAL A 114 -4.63 -4.70 17.87
CA VAL A 114 -3.94 -5.77 18.63
C VAL A 114 -3.11 -5.17 19.76
N LEU A 115 -2.32 -4.13 19.47
CA LEU A 115 -1.51 -3.45 20.48
C LEU A 115 -2.39 -2.83 21.58
N ASP A 116 -3.51 -2.20 21.23
CA ASP A 116 -4.46 -1.64 22.17
C ASP A 116 -5.06 -2.72 23.08
N CYS A 117 -5.46 -3.87 22.51
CA CYS A 117 -5.94 -5.01 23.28
C CYS A 117 -4.87 -5.53 24.26
N LEU A 118 -3.60 -5.61 23.82
CA LEU A 118 -2.48 -6.04 24.66
C LEU A 118 -2.14 -5.02 25.76
N CYS A 119 -2.24 -3.72 25.48
CA CYS A 119 -2.01 -2.66 26.47
C CYS A 119 -3.05 -2.71 27.60
N ASN A 120 -4.28 -3.11 27.30
CA ASN A 120 -5.37 -3.21 28.26
C ASN A 120 -5.44 -4.58 28.98
N ASP A 121 -4.65 -5.57 28.56
CA ASP A 121 -4.64 -6.93 29.13
C ASP A 121 -3.20 -7.40 29.43
N PRO A 122 -2.66 -7.06 30.62
CA PRO A 122 -1.26 -7.34 30.97
C PRO A 122 -0.95 -8.84 31.06
N ASP A 123 -1.93 -9.68 31.39
CA ASP A 123 -1.76 -11.13 31.48
C ASP A 123 -1.52 -11.74 30.11
N LYS A 124 -2.35 -11.35 29.11
CA LYS A 124 -2.15 -11.78 27.71
C LYS A 124 -0.84 -11.23 27.14
N GLN A 125 -0.48 -10.00 27.50
CA GLN A 125 0.79 -9.40 27.07
C GLN A 125 2.00 -10.15 27.64
N ALA A 126 1.96 -10.55 28.92
CA ALA A 126 3.02 -11.33 29.56
C ALA A 126 3.18 -12.70 28.89
N ARG A 127 2.07 -13.39 28.62
CA ARG A 127 2.07 -14.68 27.91
C ARG A 127 2.65 -14.57 26.50
N LEU A 128 2.25 -13.56 25.72
CA LEU A 128 2.83 -13.34 24.38
C LEU A 128 4.36 -13.12 24.44
N ARG A 129 4.86 -12.38 25.45
CA ARG A 129 6.31 -12.19 25.63
C ARG A 129 7.03 -13.50 25.97
N GLU A 130 6.41 -14.38 26.76
CA GLU A 130 6.98 -15.67 27.11
C GLU A 130 7.11 -16.58 25.88
N GLU A 131 6.06 -16.68 25.06
CA GLU A 131 6.09 -17.42 23.79
C GLU A 131 7.13 -16.85 22.81
N LEU A 132 7.24 -15.53 22.71
CA LEU A 132 8.24 -14.91 21.85
C LEU A 132 9.67 -15.25 22.30
N ARG A 133 9.93 -15.32 23.61
CA ARG A 133 11.24 -15.70 24.16
C ARG A 133 11.59 -17.17 23.97
N SER A 134 10.60 -18.05 23.80
CA SER A 134 10.85 -19.48 23.55
C SER A 134 11.17 -19.77 22.08
N ILE A 135 10.62 -18.97 21.16
CA ILE A 135 10.75 -19.18 19.70
C ILE A 135 11.89 -18.37 19.08
N LEU A 136 12.05 -17.11 19.47
CA LEU A 136 13.09 -16.26 18.89
C LEU A 136 14.44 -16.56 19.57
N PRO A 137 15.48 -16.96 18.82
CA PRO A 137 16.83 -17.00 19.36
C PRO A 137 17.20 -15.57 19.74
N ILE A 138 17.51 -15.37 21.01
CA ILE A 138 17.99 -14.09 21.56
C ILE A 138 19.40 -13.82 21.04
#